data_AF-C3XU02-F1
#
_entry.id   AF-C3XU02-F1
#
_cell.length_a   1.000
_cell.length_b   1.000
_cell.length_c   1.000
_cell.angle_alpha   90.00
_cell.angle_beta   90.00
_cell.angle_gamma   90.00
#
_symmetry.space_group_name_H-M   'P 1'
#
loop_
_entity.id
_entity.type
_entity.pdbx_description
1 polymer ?
#
loop_
_entity_poly.entity_id
_entity_poly.type
_entity_poly.pdbx_seq_one_letter_code
_entity_poly.pdbx_strand_id
1 'polypeptide(L)'
;YSPPTVITCTLKSWFREVGFAVAYGALLLKTWRISVVFRVKSAAPVRITDQDLMKYLLGIVLIFAAHVAVRTIVDPPRVVTSRARGELKTVQCPSDWWDHSAAIGELLLLVWGIRLCWVVRKAPSEFNESKFITWAIYNETLLSVFLNIAMIFLQDPADPDVQYVLLFAHSQLTATMMLGLLFGSKVSGSRENNSISRY
;
A
#
# COMPACT_ATOMS: atom_id res chain seq x y z
N TYR A 1 21.61 15.46 10.09
CA TYR A 1 20.66 15.31 8.97
C TYR A 1 21.49 14.97 7.74
N SER A 2 21.40 13.78 7.17
CA SER A 2 22.15 13.47 5.94
C SER A 2 21.59 14.32 4.80
N PRO A 3 22.43 15.03 4.02
CA PRO A 3 21.94 15.84 2.92
C PRO A 3 21.24 14.92 1.91
N PRO A 4 20.01 15.23 1.49
CA PRO A 4 19.31 14.40 0.52
C PRO A 4 20.07 14.43 -0.82
N THR A 5 20.49 13.25 -1.25
CA THR A 5 21.13 13.04 -2.54
C THR A 5 20.12 12.50 -3.55
N VAL A 6 20.45 12.59 -4.84
CA VAL A 6 19.67 11.97 -5.93
C VAL A 6 19.41 10.48 -5.64
N ILE A 7 20.41 9.79 -5.08
CA ILE A 7 20.34 8.38 -4.71
C ILE A 7 19.31 8.17 -3.59
N THR A 8 19.36 8.97 -2.53
CA THR A 8 18.42 8.85 -1.41
C THR A 8 16.97 9.08 -1.84
N CYS A 9 16.72 10.03 -2.74
CA CYS A 9 15.38 10.30 -3.24
C CYS A 9 14.87 9.24 -4.20
N THR A 10 15.76 8.74 -5.07
CA THR A 10 15.44 7.60 -5.94
C THR A 10 15.07 6.40 -5.09
N LEU A 11 15.91 6.02 -4.13
CA LEU A 11 15.65 4.90 -3.23
C LEU A 11 14.34 5.09 -2.47
N LYS A 12 14.06 6.28 -1.93
CA LYS A 12 12.81 6.56 -1.23
C LYS A 12 11.59 6.29 -2.11
N SER A 13 11.60 6.73 -3.37
CA SER A 13 10.51 6.46 -4.31
C SER A 13 10.38 4.96 -4.60
N TRP A 14 11.49 4.28 -4.89
CA TRP A 14 11.49 2.83 -5.13
C TRP A 14 10.94 2.03 -3.95
N PHE A 15 11.43 2.30 -2.74
CA PHE A 15 10.99 1.60 -1.53
C PHE A 15 9.51 1.84 -1.21
N ARG A 16 9.01 3.06 -1.44
CA ARG A 16 7.59 3.39 -1.22
C ARG A 16 6.70 2.58 -2.16
N GLU A 17 6.90 2.70 -3.47
CA GLU A 17 6.03 2.14 -4.50
C GLU A 17 6.10 0.61 -4.52
N VAL A 18 7.32 0.04 -4.47
CA VAL A 18 7.52 -1.42 -4.45
C VAL A 18 7.02 -1.99 -3.12
N GLY A 19 7.28 -1.31 -2.01
CA GLY A 19 6.80 -1.73 -0.69
C GLY A 19 5.28 -1.78 -0.63
N PHE A 20 4.61 -0.75 -1.15
CA PHE A 20 3.15 -0.71 -1.27
C PHE A 20 2.64 -1.86 -2.15
N ALA A 21 3.21 -2.04 -3.34
CA ALA A 21 2.81 -3.09 -4.28
C ALA A 21 2.96 -4.51 -3.69
N VAL A 22 4.05 -4.77 -2.98
CA VAL A 22 4.26 -6.06 -2.29
C VAL A 22 3.23 -6.26 -1.19
N ALA A 23 3.09 -5.28 -0.29
CA ALA A 23 2.30 -5.44 0.91
C ALA A 23 0.80 -5.49 0.62
N TYR A 24 0.27 -4.50 -0.10
CA TYR A 24 -1.15 -4.47 -0.47
C TYR A 24 -1.46 -5.43 -1.61
N GLY A 25 -0.57 -5.61 -2.59
CA GLY A 25 -0.77 -6.60 -3.65
C GLY A 25 -0.93 -8.03 -3.10
N ALA A 26 -0.14 -8.42 -2.10
CA ALA A 26 -0.29 -9.72 -1.45
C ALA A 26 -1.64 -9.86 -0.72
N LEU A 27 -2.09 -8.82 0.00
CA LEU A 27 -3.39 -8.78 0.68
C LEU A 27 -4.55 -8.88 -0.31
N LEU A 28 -4.47 -8.15 -1.43
CA LEU A 28 -5.50 -8.18 -2.47
C LEU A 28 -5.55 -9.53 -3.17
N LEU A 29 -4.41 -10.13 -3.47
CA LEU A 29 -4.34 -11.46 -4.09
C LEU A 29 -4.89 -12.55 -3.17
N LYS A 30 -4.62 -12.47 -1.87
CA LYS A 30 -5.24 -13.34 -0.87
C LYS A 30 -6.76 -13.19 -0.86
N THR A 31 -7.26 -11.95 -0.88
CA THR A 31 -8.70 -11.65 -0.94
C THR A 31 -9.33 -12.10 -2.26
N TRP A 32 -8.60 -11.96 -3.36
CA TRP A 32 -9.02 -12.39 -4.69
C TRP A 32 -9.19 -13.90 -4.75
N ARG A 33 -8.21 -14.68 -4.27
CA ARG A 33 -8.32 -16.15 -4.16
C ARG A 33 -9.59 -16.56 -3.42
N ILE A 34 -9.86 -15.92 -2.28
CA ILE A 34 -11.08 -16.14 -1.49
C ILE A 34 -12.32 -15.82 -2.34
N SER A 35 -12.35 -14.65 -2.99
CA SER A 35 -13.47 -14.22 -3.84
C SER A 35 -13.77 -15.19 -4.98
N VAL A 36 -12.74 -15.80 -5.59
CA VAL A 36 -12.91 -16.79 -6.65
C VAL A 36 -13.52 -18.07 -6.09
N VAL A 37 -12.98 -18.59 -4.99
CA VAL A 37 -13.49 -19.81 -4.34
C VAL A 37 -14.95 -19.68 -3.91
N PHE A 38 -15.37 -18.52 -3.38
CA PHE A 38 -16.77 -18.30 -2.99
C PHE A 38 -17.70 -17.98 -4.16
N ARG A 39 -17.17 -17.49 -5.30
CA ARG A 39 -17.97 -17.18 -6.49
C ARG A 39 -18.36 -18.43 -7.28
N VAL A 40 -17.54 -19.48 -7.30
CA VAL A 40 -17.91 -20.78 -7.88
C VAL A 40 -18.91 -21.48 -6.96
N LYS A 41 -20.21 -21.18 -7.14
CA LYS A 41 -21.32 -21.69 -6.30
C LYS A 41 -21.54 -23.21 -6.35
N SER A 42 -21.01 -23.93 -7.33
CA SER A 42 -21.15 -25.40 -7.41
C SER A 42 -20.33 -25.93 -8.59
N ALA A 43 -19.75 -27.12 -8.40
CA ALA A 43 -19.29 -28.08 -9.43
C ALA A 43 -17.78 -28.28 -9.73
N ALA A 44 -16.84 -27.37 -9.41
CA ALA A 44 -15.41 -27.72 -9.52
C ALA A 44 -14.50 -26.90 -8.58
N PRO A 45 -13.75 -27.52 -7.65
CA PRO A 45 -12.79 -26.80 -6.82
C PRO A 45 -11.61 -26.33 -7.71
N VAL A 46 -11.55 -25.04 -8.01
CA VAL A 46 -10.38 -24.44 -8.65
C VAL A 46 -9.25 -24.40 -7.62
N ARG A 47 -8.31 -25.34 -7.72
CA ARG A 47 -7.08 -25.33 -6.92
C ARG A 47 -6.13 -24.28 -7.48
N ILE A 48 -6.22 -23.06 -6.95
CA ILE A 48 -5.19 -22.05 -7.17
C ILE A 48 -3.97 -22.45 -6.32
N THR A 49 -2.86 -22.74 -6.99
CA THR A 49 -1.57 -23.09 -6.38
C THR A 49 -0.86 -21.81 -5.90
N ASP A 50 -0.14 -21.90 -4.78
CA ASP A 50 0.61 -20.76 -4.22
C ASP A 50 1.65 -20.18 -5.20
N GLN A 51 2.18 -21.02 -6.09
CA GLN A 51 3.08 -20.59 -7.17
C GLN A 51 2.40 -19.63 -8.15
N ASP A 52 1.12 -19.83 -8.46
CA ASP A 52 0.41 -18.93 -9.36
C ASP A 52 0.11 -17.60 -8.68
N LEU A 53 -0.22 -17.63 -7.39
CA LEU A 53 -0.36 -16.41 -6.57
C LEU A 53 0.93 -15.58 -6.56
N MET A 54 2.08 -16.24 -6.39
CA MET A 54 3.38 -15.59 -6.43
C MET A 54 3.70 -15.00 -7.80
N LYS A 55 3.32 -15.66 -8.90
CA LYS A 55 3.46 -15.12 -10.26
C LYS A 55 2.61 -13.86 -10.45
N TYR A 56 1.36 -13.86 -9.98
CA TYR A 56 0.50 -12.67 -10.04
C TYR A 56 1.06 -11.52 -9.20
N LEU A 57 1.55 -11.82 -7.99
CA LEU A 57 2.19 -10.81 -7.13
C LEU A 57 3.43 -10.22 -7.80
N LEU A 58 4.29 -11.09 -8.34
CA LEU A 58 5.48 -10.67 -9.07
C LEU A 58 5.09 -9.79 -10.27
N GLY A 59 4.02 -10.13 -11.00
CA GLY A 59 3.48 -9.30 -12.07
C GLY A 59 3.08 -7.90 -11.60
N ILE A 60 2.34 -7.79 -10.50
CA ILE A 60 1.96 -6.49 -9.90
C ILE A 60 3.21 -5.69 -9.51
N VAL A 61 4.14 -6.31 -8.80
CA VAL A 61 5.37 -5.66 -8.34
C VAL A 61 6.23 -5.19 -9.53
N LEU A 62 6.33 -5.98 -10.60
CA LEU A 62 7.06 -5.60 -11.80
C LEU A 62 6.42 -4.42 -12.52
N ILE A 63 5.09 -4.30 -12.53
CA ILE A 63 4.39 -3.13 -13.11
C ILE A 63 4.78 -1.85 -12.35
N PHE A 64 4.72 -1.87 -11.02
CA PHE A 64 5.10 -0.71 -10.20
C PHE A 64 6.60 -0.41 -10.30
N ALA A 65 7.45 -1.45 -10.26
CA ALA A 65 8.90 -1.29 -10.44
C ALA A 65 9.24 -0.72 -11.83
N ALA A 66 8.54 -1.15 -12.88
CA ALA A 66 8.72 -0.61 -14.22
C ALA A 66 8.28 0.86 -14.31
N HIS A 67 7.16 1.24 -13.66
CA HIS A 67 6.73 2.64 -13.59
C HIS A 67 7.80 3.52 -12.94
N VAL A 68 8.34 3.12 -11.79
CA VAL A 68 9.40 3.87 -11.12
C VAL A 68 10.70 3.86 -11.93
N ALA A 69 11.03 2.75 -12.60
CA ALA A 69 12.18 2.70 -13.50
C ALA A 69 12.05 3.67 -14.67
N VAL A 70 10.87 3.72 -15.32
CA VAL A 70 10.58 4.70 -16.39
C VAL A 70 10.73 6.12 -15.87
N ARG A 71 10.19 6.43 -14.68
CA ARG A 71 10.41 7.73 -14.03
C ARG A 71 11.90 8.04 -13.90
N THR A 72 12.70 7.11 -13.38
CA THR A 72 14.15 7.35 -13.20
C THR A 72 14.92 7.58 -14.51
N ILE A 73 14.44 7.05 -15.63
CA ILE A 73 15.07 7.20 -16.94
C ILE A 73 14.61 8.49 -17.63
N VAL A 74 13.31 8.77 -17.61
CA VAL A 74 12.69 9.90 -18.31
C VAL A 74 12.95 11.22 -17.58
N ASP A 75 12.77 11.23 -16.26
CA ASP A 75 12.96 12.41 -15.42
C ASP A 75 13.64 12.02 -14.10
N PRO A 76 14.97 11.82 -14.11
CA PRO A 76 15.71 11.45 -12.91
C PRO A 76 15.51 12.52 -11.84
N PRO A 77 15.15 12.14 -10.60
CA PRO A 77 14.80 13.09 -9.55
C PRO A 77 15.98 14.03 -9.28
N ARG A 78 15.86 15.28 -9.73
CA ARG A 78 16.88 16.29 -9.50
C ARG A 78 16.71 16.83 -8.09
N VAL A 79 17.83 16.93 -7.40
CA VAL A 79 17.87 17.55 -6.09
C VAL A 79 17.76 19.06 -6.30
N VAL A 80 16.62 19.66 -5.96
CA VAL A 80 16.39 21.10 -6.09
C VAL A 80 16.55 21.73 -4.70
N THR A 81 17.35 22.80 -4.62
CA THR A 81 17.42 23.64 -3.42
C THR A 81 16.23 24.58 -3.40
N SER A 82 15.20 24.26 -2.62
CA SER A 82 14.12 25.18 -2.33
C SER A 82 14.59 26.20 -1.27
N ARG A 83 14.33 27.48 -1.51
CA ARG A 83 14.58 28.53 -0.49
C ARG A 83 13.32 28.64 0.37
N ALA A 84 13.36 28.14 1.60
CA ALA A 84 12.31 28.38 2.57
C ALA A 84 12.33 29.86 3.02
N ARG A 85 11.18 30.38 3.48
CA ARG A 85 11.04 31.78 3.92
C ARG A 85 11.92 32.02 5.16
N GLY A 86 13.08 32.64 4.93
CA GLY A 86 14.10 32.94 5.94
C GLY A 86 15.37 32.11 5.71
N GLU A 87 16.20 32.52 4.75
CA GLU A 87 17.60 32.10 4.50
C GLU A 87 18.03 30.61 4.64
N LEU A 88 17.12 29.66 4.85
CA LEU A 88 17.43 28.23 4.87
C LEU A 88 17.25 27.63 3.47
N LYS A 89 18.37 27.16 2.89
CA LYS A 89 18.38 26.32 1.69
C LYS A 89 17.98 24.91 2.09
N THR A 90 16.71 24.54 1.89
CA THR A 90 16.27 23.16 2.09
C THR A 90 16.43 22.40 0.79
N VAL A 91 17.32 21.41 0.83
CA VAL A 91 17.52 20.48 -0.27
C VAL A 91 16.36 19.48 -0.20
N GLN A 92 15.47 19.49 -1.19
CA GLN A 92 14.32 18.58 -1.22
C GLN A 92 14.20 17.94 -2.59
N CYS A 93 13.52 16.79 -2.62
CA CYS A 93 13.18 16.15 -3.87
C CYS A 93 11.77 16.58 -4.25
N PRO A 94 11.61 17.29 -5.38
CA PRO A 94 10.34 17.87 -5.77
C PRO A 94 9.29 16.77 -5.94
N SER A 95 8.07 17.07 -5.51
CA SER A 95 6.90 16.24 -5.82
C SER A 95 6.44 16.65 -7.21
N ASP A 96 6.64 15.77 -8.18
CA ASP A 96 6.28 16.03 -9.57
C ASP A 96 4.96 15.34 -9.93
N TRP A 97 4.47 15.61 -11.15
CA TRP A 97 3.32 14.91 -11.71
C TRP A 97 3.45 13.38 -11.68
N TRP A 98 4.68 12.87 -11.72
CA TRP A 98 4.98 11.45 -11.57
C TRP A 98 4.53 10.88 -10.20
N ASP A 99 4.66 11.64 -9.11
CA ASP A 99 4.18 11.22 -7.79
C ASP A 99 2.65 11.16 -7.74
N HIS A 100 1.97 12.12 -8.37
CA HIS A 100 0.51 12.07 -8.51
C HIS A 100 0.06 10.90 -9.37
N SER A 101 0.78 10.60 -10.46
CA SER A 101 0.49 9.44 -11.31
C SER A 101 0.62 8.11 -10.55
N ALA A 102 1.64 8.00 -9.70
CA ALA A 102 1.89 6.82 -8.88
C ALA A 102 0.78 6.65 -7.82
N ALA A 103 0.44 7.74 -7.12
CA ALA A 103 -0.66 7.74 -6.15
C ALA A 103 -2.01 7.37 -6.77
N ILE A 104 -2.30 7.80 -8.00
CA ILE A 104 -3.51 7.37 -8.73
C ILE A 104 -3.46 5.85 -8.98
N GLY A 105 -2.30 5.30 -9.36
CA GLY A 105 -2.11 3.86 -9.53
C GLY A 105 -2.36 3.08 -8.23
N GLU A 106 -1.82 3.55 -7.11
CA GLU A 106 -2.06 2.98 -5.77
C GLU A 106 -3.55 3.00 -5.41
N LEU A 107 -4.23 4.14 -5.62
CA LEU A 107 -5.66 4.29 -5.36
C LEU A 107 -6.51 3.36 -6.23
N LEU A 108 -6.18 3.20 -7.52
CA LEU A 108 -6.88 2.26 -8.41
C LEU A 108 -6.74 0.82 -7.91
N LEU A 109 -5.55 0.43 -7.47
CA LEU A 109 -5.29 -0.89 -6.89
C LEU A 109 -6.12 -1.10 -5.60
N LEU A 110 -6.20 -0.09 -4.72
CA LEU A 110 -7.03 -0.16 -3.52
C LEU A 110 -8.53 -0.19 -3.81
N VAL A 111 -9.01 0.58 -4.80
CA VAL A 111 -10.42 0.56 -5.23
C VAL A 111 -10.80 -0.83 -5.78
N TRP A 112 -9.91 -1.45 -6.55
CA TRP A 112 -10.08 -2.86 -6.95
C TRP A 112 -10.15 -3.77 -5.72
N GLY A 113 -9.30 -3.53 -4.72
CA GLY A 113 -9.35 -4.21 -3.43
C GLY A 113 -10.68 -4.08 -2.68
N ILE A 114 -11.24 -2.86 -2.60
CA ILE A 114 -12.54 -2.62 -1.97
C ILE A 114 -13.64 -3.42 -2.70
N ARG A 115 -13.59 -3.50 -4.03
CA ARG A 115 -14.52 -4.35 -4.80
C ARG A 115 -14.39 -5.83 -4.44
N LEU A 116 -13.18 -6.33 -4.27
CA LEU A 116 -12.95 -7.72 -3.82
C LEU A 116 -13.50 -7.95 -2.41
N CYS A 117 -13.21 -7.04 -1.47
CA CYS A 117 -13.74 -7.05 -0.10
C CYS A 117 -15.27 -7.09 -0.08
N TRP A 118 -15.92 -6.32 -0.95
CA TRP A 118 -17.38 -6.32 -1.07
C TRP A 118 -17.94 -7.67 -1.53
N VAL A 119 -17.24 -8.40 -2.40
CA VAL A 119 -17.68 -9.73 -2.86
C VAL A 119 -17.56 -10.76 -1.74
N VAL A 120 -16.45 -10.71 -0.98
CA VAL A 120 -16.19 -11.69 0.10
C VAL A 120 -16.93 -11.38 1.40
N ARG A 121 -17.54 -10.19 1.57
CA ARG A 121 -18.26 -9.80 2.81
C ARG A 121 -19.38 -10.75 3.23
N LYS A 122 -19.93 -11.51 2.27
CA LYS A 122 -21.04 -12.46 2.49
C LYS A 122 -20.55 -13.86 2.85
N ALA A 123 -19.23 -14.08 2.88
CA ALA A 123 -18.65 -15.33 3.35
C ALA A 123 -18.94 -15.51 4.86
N PRO A 124 -19.17 -16.76 5.32
CA PRO A 124 -19.47 -17.05 6.73
C PRO A 124 -18.35 -16.58 7.67
N SER A 125 -18.74 -16.22 8.90
CA SER A 125 -17.91 -15.55 9.92
C SER A 125 -16.71 -16.35 10.43
N GLU A 126 -16.59 -17.64 10.07
CA GLU A 126 -15.45 -18.51 10.34
C GLU A 126 -14.13 -17.92 9.79
N PHE A 127 -14.19 -16.99 8.83
CA PHE A 127 -13.05 -16.22 8.35
C PHE A 127 -13.02 -14.81 8.92
N ASN A 128 -12.88 -14.67 10.25
CA ASN A 128 -12.62 -13.37 10.90
C ASN A 128 -11.43 -12.62 10.28
N GLU A 129 -10.49 -13.35 9.66
CA GLU A 129 -9.38 -12.81 8.86
C GLU A 129 -9.81 -11.84 7.74
N SER A 130 -10.93 -12.13 7.05
CA SER A 130 -11.44 -11.29 5.95
C SER A 130 -11.90 -9.91 6.41
N LYS A 131 -12.41 -9.80 7.65
CA LYS A 131 -12.80 -8.52 8.24
C LYS A 131 -11.57 -7.65 8.47
N PHE A 132 -10.51 -8.19 9.05
CA PHE A 132 -9.26 -7.43 9.27
C PHE A 132 -8.68 -6.90 7.96
N ILE A 133 -8.65 -7.72 6.90
CA ILE A 133 -8.16 -7.29 5.58
C ILE A 133 -9.00 -6.14 5.04
N THR A 134 -10.32 -6.22 5.20
CA THR A 134 -11.24 -5.16 4.81
C THR A 134 -10.96 -3.86 5.56
N TRP A 135 -10.82 -3.90 6.90
CA TRP A 135 -10.46 -2.73 7.71
C TRP A 135 -9.12 -2.11 7.30
N ALA A 136 -8.11 -2.93 7.02
CA ALA A 136 -6.80 -2.46 6.56
C ALA A 136 -6.90 -1.73 5.21
N ILE A 137 -7.60 -2.29 4.22
CA ILE A 137 -7.77 -1.68 2.90
C ILE A 137 -8.57 -0.37 3.00
N TYR A 138 -9.65 -0.34 3.78
CA TYR A 138 -10.44 0.89 3.98
C TYR A 138 -9.62 1.99 4.68
N ASN A 139 -8.87 1.63 5.72
CA ASN A 139 -8.05 2.58 6.46
C ASN A 139 -6.92 3.14 5.59
N GLU A 140 -6.21 2.29 4.84
CA GLU A 140 -5.21 2.73 3.88
C GLU A 140 -5.83 3.68 2.86
N THR A 141 -6.92 3.27 2.19
CA THR A 141 -7.57 4.10 1.16
C THR A 141 -7.92 5.49 1.70
N LEU A 142 -8.47 5.57 2.91
CA LEU A 142 -8.82 6.83 3.54
C LEU A 142 -7.57 7.68 3.82
N LEU A 143 -6.52 7.08 4.36
CA LEU A 143 -5.26 7.75 4.68
C LEU A 143 -4.53 8.23 3.41
N SER A 144 -4.45 7.38 2.37
CA SER A 144 -3.82 7.75 1.10
C SER A 144 -4.57 8.89 0.42
N VAL A 145 -5.92 8.86 0.38
CA VAL A 145 -6.73 9.96 -0.19
C VAL A 145 -6.52 11.23 0.61
N PHE A 146 -6.61 11.17 1.94
CA PHE A 146 -6.40 12.33 2.80
C PHE A 146 -5.02 12.95 2.59
N LEU A 147 -3.96 12.13 2.55
CA LEU A 147 -2.59 12.61 2.36
C LEU A 147 -2.39 13.22 0.97
N ASN A 148 -2.91 12.61 -0.09
CA ASN A 148 -2.81 13.16 -1.44
C ASN A 148 -3.52 14.51 -1.56
N ILE A 149 -4.72 14.63 -0.99
CA ILE A 149 -5.47 15.89 -0.95
C ILE A 149 -4.71 16.93 -0.12
N ALA A 150 -4.24 16.57 1.07
CA ALA A 150 -3.46 17.46 1.93
C ALA A 150 -2.19 17.95 1.22
N MET A 151 -1.46 17.07 0.52
CA MET A 151 -0.26 17.44 -0.23
C MET A 151 -0.55 18.42 -1.37
N ILE A 152 -1.68 18.30 -2.07
CA ILE A 152 -2.10 19.27 -3.10
C ILE A 152 -2.40 20.64 -2.48
N PHE A 153 -3.16 20.67 -1.38
CA PHE A 153 -3.50 21.94 -0.72
C PHE A 153 -2.32 22.62 -0.04
N LEU A 154 -1.34 21.83 0.42
CA LEU A 154 -0.15 22.32 1.12
C LEU A 154 0.98 22.74 0.16
N GLN A 155 0.81 22.62 -1.17
CA GLN A 155 1.79 23.12 -2.15
C GLN A 155 2.00 24.63 -2.08
N ASP A 156 1.01 25.39 -1.61
CA ASP A 156 1.02 26.86 -1.48
C ASP A 156 0.55 27.27 -0.07
N PRO A 157 1.30 27.03 1.05
CA PRO A 157 2.56 27.69 1.39
C PRO A 157 3.43 26.89 2.40
N ALA A 158 3.33 25.55 2.41
CA ALA A 158 3.66 24.79 3.61
C ALA A 158 5.17 24.61 3.83
N ASP A 159 5.59 24.81 5.07
CA ASP A 159 6.94 24.49 5.52
C ASP A 159 7.24 23.00 5.28
N PRO A 160 8.44 22.67 4.79
CA PRO A 160 8.83 21.30 4.45
C PRO A 160 8.65 20.31 5.62
N ASP A 161 8.76 20.80 6.85
CA ASP A 161 8.59 20.02 8.08
C ASP A 161 7.17 19.43 8.21
N VAL A 162 6.13 20.15 7.78
CA VAL A 162 4.74 19.68 7.84
C VAL A 162 4.54 18.49 6.90
N GLN A 163 5.11 18.55 5.69
CA GLN A 163 5.05 17.45 4.72
C GLN A 163 5.76 16.20 5.26
N TYR A 164 6.91 16.35 5.90
CA TYR A 164 7.62 15.23 6.53
C TYR A 164 6.83 14.59 7.65
N VAL A 165 6.22 15.39 8.54
CA VAL A 165 5.40 14.88 9.66
C VAL A 165 4.18 14.12 9.14
N LEU A 166 3.49 14.63 8.10
CA LEU A 166 2.36 13.94 7.48
C LEU A 166 2.75 12.59 6.88
N LEU A 167 3.82 12.56 6.08
CA LEU A 167 4.36 11.33 5.49
C LEU A 167 4.81 10.31 6.55
N PHE A 168 5.43 10.79 7.63
CA PHE A 168 5.87 9.94 8.73
C PHE A 168 4.66 9.33 9.47
N ALA A 169 3.69 10.16 9.85
CA ALA A 169 2.48 9.71 10.52
C ALA A 169 1.73 8.69 9.67
N HIS A 170 1.56 8.95 8.38
CA HIS A 170 0.97 8.01 7.43
C HIS A 170 1.72 6.67 7.42
N SER A 171 3.05 6.69 7.26
CA SER A 171 3.87 5.48 7.20
C SER A 171 3.79 4.65 8.49
N GLN A 172 3.73 5.31 9.65
CA GLN A 172 3.62 4.61 10.93
C GLN A 172 2.24 3.99 11.14
N LEU A 173 1.17 4.70 10.80
CA LEU A 173 -0.20 4.20 10.93
C LEU A 173 -0.43 2.96 10.04
N THR A 174 0.02 3.04 8.80
CA THR A 174 -0.11 1.97 7.79
C THR A 174 0.71 0.73 8.16
N ALA A 175 1.97 0.92 8.60
CA ALA A 175 2.81 -0.17 9.10
C ALA A 175 2.20 -0.85 10.34
N THR A 176 1.74 -0.06 11.30
CA THR A 176 1.12 -0.58 12.54
C THR A 176 -0.13 -1.41 12.23
N MET A 177 -0.98 -0.94 11.33
CA MET A 177 -2.19 -1.64 10.92
C MET A 177 -1.88 -2.96 10.21
N MET A 178 -0.92 -2.96 9.27
CA MET A 178 -0.51 -4.19 8.57
C MET A 178 0.13 -5.22 9.50
N LEU A 179 0.99 -4.80 10.42
CA LEU A 179 1.56 -5.70 11.42
C LEU A 179 0.49 -6.25 12.35
N GLY A 180 -0.42 -5.39 12.83
CA GLY A 180 -1.56 -5.79 13.65
C GLY A 180 -2.44 -6.84 12.96
N LEU A 181 -2.62 -6.74 11.64
CA LEU A 181 -3.35 -7.73 10.84
C LEU A 181 -2.60 -9.07 10.70
N LEU A 182 -1.30 -9.02 10.39
CA LEU A 182 -0.48 -10.23 10.23
C LEU A 182 -0.40 -11.04 11.53
N PHE A 183 -0.26 -10.37 12.67
CA PHE A 183 -0.27 -11.03 13.97
C PHE A 183 -1.68 -11.36 14.44
N GLY A 184 -2.66 -10.47 14.21
CA GLY A 184 -4.05 -10.66 14.63
C GLY A 184 -4.72 -11.85 13.95
N SER A 185 -4.48 -12.07 12.66
CA SER A 185 -4.95 -13.24 11.91
C SER A 185 -4.38 -14.55 12.48
N LYS A 186 -3.08 -14.55 12.84
CA LYS A 186 -2.39 -15.72 13.40
C LYS A 186 -2.83 -16.05 14.83
N VAL A 187 -3.01 -15.05 15.68
CA VAL A 187 -3.49 -15.23 17.06
C VAL A 187 -4.95 -15.72 17.08
N SER A 188 -5.80 -15.19 16.20
CA SER A 188 -7.20 -15.61 16.10
C SER A 188 -7.32 -17.05 15.59
N GLY A 189 -6.57 -17.41 14.54
CA GLY A 189 -6.54 -18.79 14.04
C GLY A 189 -5.96 -19.79 15.05
N SER A 190 -4.95 -19.39 15.82
CA SER A 190 -4.42 -20.23 16.91
C SER A 190 -5.43 -20.40 18.06
N ARG A 191 -6.27 -19.39 18.34
CA ARG A 191 -7.32 -19.49 19.35
C ARG A 191 -8.42 -20.47 18.93
N GLU A 192 -8.79 -20.47 17.65
CA GLU A 192 -9.84 -21.33 17.11
C GLU A 192 -9.44 -22.81 17.08
N ASN A 193 -8.20 -23.12 16.66
CA ASN A 193 -7.64 -24.47 16.76
C ASN A 193 -7.56 -24.97 18.21
N ASN A 194 -7.27 -24.07 19.16
CA ASN A 194 -7.16 -24.43 20.57
C ASN A 194 -8.53 -24.62 21.24
N SER A 195 -9.61 -24.01 20.70
CA SER A 195 -10.99 -24.33 21.09
C SER A 195 -11.47 -25.65 20.51
N ILE A 196 -11.12 -26.00 19.26
CA ILE A 196 -11.50 -27.29 18.66
C ILE A 196 -10.75 -28.45 19.33
N SER A 197 -9.49 -28.26 19.74
CA SER A 197 -8.74 -29.28 20.48
C SER A 197 -9.20 -29.49 21.94
N ARG A 198 -10.11 -28.66 22.47
CA ARG A 198 -10.70 -28.82 23.81
C ARG A 198 -12.05 -29.55 23.80
N TYR A 199 -12.54 -29.96 22.64
CA TYR A 199 -13.74 -30.77 22.48
C TYR A 199 -13.39 -32.18 22.01
#